data_AF-A0A4Q3CA33-F1
#
_entry.id   AF-A0A4Q3CA33-F1
#
_cell.length_a   1.000
_cell.length_b   1.000
_cell.length_c   1.000
_cell.angle_alpha   90.00
_cell.angle_beta   90.00
_cell.angle_gamma   90.00
#
_symmetry.space_group_name_H-M   'P 1'
#
loop_
_entity.id
_entity.type
_entity.pdbx_description
1 polymer ?
#
loop_
_entity_poly.entity_id
_entity_poly.type
_entity_poly.pdbx_seq_one_letter_code
_entity_poly.pdbx_strand_id
1 'polypeptide(L)'
;MRKVPMVVADLLPAGFEIEAVLRPEDAGANGPYRFLGTLIAPNIAEARDDRFVAAFDLFDQRRETVAYMVRVVTPGTFTMPGVVAEDMYKPDTFARTISRTITVSKR
;
A
#
# COMPACT_ATOMS: atom_id res chain seq x y z
N MET A 1 -2.47 -15.08 -21.20
CA MET A 1 -2.01 -14.31 -20.03
C MET A 1 -2.84 -14.76 -18.84
N ARG A 2 -2.22 -15.16 -17.73
CA ARG A 2 -2.93 -15.56 -16.51
C ARG A 2 -3.27 -14.30 -15.72
N LYS A 3 -4.56 -14.02 -15.53
CA LYS A 3 -5.07 -12.95 -14.67
C LYS A 3 -5.32 -13.49 -13.26
N VAL A 4 -4.83 -12.77 -12.26
CA VAL A 4 -5.07 -13.04 -10.84
C VAL A 4 -5.64 -11.77 -10.21
N PRO A 5 -6.92 -11.74 -9.82
CA PRO A 5 -7.51 -10.60 -9.14
C PRO A 5 -7.00 -10.56 -7.69
N MET A 6 -6.25 -9.51 -7.38
CA MET A 6 -5.58 -9.35 -6.10
C MET A 6 -6.20 -8.22 -5.31
N VAL A 7 -6.26 -8.41 -3.99
CA VAL A 7 -6.44 -7.33 -3.03
C VAL A 7 -5.22 -7.23 -2.12
N VAL A 8 -4.76 -6.00 -1.89
CA VAL A 8 -3.70 -5.65 -0.95
C VAL A 8 -4.33 -4.83 0.17
N ALA A 9 -4.08 -5.24 1.42
CA ALA A 9 -4.49 -4.52 2.61
C ALA A 9 -3.25 -4.22 3.48
N ASP A 10 -3.02 -2.93 3.71
CA ASP A 10 -1.93 -2.43 4.53
C ASP A 10 -2.51 -1.70 5.75
N LEU A 11 -2.45 -2.33 6.92
CA LEU A 11 -2.96 -1.76 8.17
C LEU A 11 -1.97 -0.72 8.70
N LEU A 12 -2.47 0.45 9.07
CA LEU A 12 -1.63 1.55 9.55
C LEU A 12 -1.31 1.41 11.04
N PRO A 13 -0.08 1.79 11.46
CA PRO A 13 0.20 2.10 12.86
C PRO A 13 -0.66 3.28 13.32
N ALA A 14 -1.16 3.25 14.56
CA ALA A 14 -2.06 4.28 15.10
C ALA A 14 -1.50 5.73 15.13
N GLY A 15 -0.18 5.91 14.97
CA GLY A 15 0.45 7.24 14.89
C GLY A 15 0.42 7.87 13.49
N PHE A 16 -0.06 7.15 12.48
CA PHE A 16 -0.08 7.58 11.07
C PHE A 16 -1.51 7.80 10.57
N GLU A 17 -1.67 8.79 9.71
CA GLU A 17 -2.88 9.02 8.92
C GLU A 17 -2.53 9.04 7.43
N ILE A 18 -3.40 8.49 6.58
CA ILE A 18 -3.22 8.53 5.12
C ILE A 18 -3.55 9.93 4.62
N GLU A 19 -2.62 10.54 3.89
CA GLU A 19 -2.77 11.87 3.31
C GLU A 19 -3.30 11.82 1.88
N ALA A 20 -2.75 10.92 1.09
CA ALA A 20 -3.06 10.81 -0.33
C ALA A 20 -2.71 9.42 -0.85
N VAL A 21 -3.52 8.92 -1.78
CA VAL A 21 -3.16 7.78 -2.63
C VAL A 21 -2.45 8.33 -3.86
N LEU A 22 -1.26 7.81 -4.15
CA LEU A 22 -0.46 8.28 -5.29
C LEU A 22 -0.92 7.61 -6.58
N ARG A 23 -0.98 8.41 -7.65
CA ARG A 23 -1.38 7.98 -8.99
C ARG A 23 -0.17 7.85 -9.91
N PRO A 24 -0.29 7.19 -11.08
CA PRO A 24 0.81 7.06 -12.02
C PRO A 24 1.47 8.39 -12.42
N GLU A 25 0.70 9.47 -12.55
CA GLU A 25 1.21 10.81 -12.85
C GLU A 25 2.15 11.37 -11.76
N ASP A 26 1.89 11.03 -10.49
CA ASP A 26 2.68 11.50 -9.33
C ASP A 26 4.10 10.91 -9.33
N ALA A 27 4.25 9.71 -9.89
CA ALA A 27 5.52 9.02 -10.08
C ALA A 27 6.05 9.11 -11.53
N GLY A 28 5.38 9.87 -12.40
CA GLY A 28 5.83 10.11 -13.77
C GLY A 28 7.12 10.93 -13.83
N ALA A 29 7.67 11.12 -15.04
CA ALA A 29 8.96 11.79 -15.25
C ALA A 29 9.05 13.20 -14.61
N ASN A 30 7.94 13.93 -14.60
CA ASN A 30 7.82 15.27 -14.01
C ASN A 30 7.14 15.27 -12.63
N GLY A 31 6.83 14.09 -12.09
CA GLY A 31 6.13 13.94 -10.83
C GLY A 31 7.04 14.12 -9.60
N PRO A 32 6.50 14.62 -8.48
CA PRO A 32 7.26 14.80 -7.25
C PRO A 32 7.80 13.49 -6.67
N TYR A 33 7.17 12.34 -7.00
CA TYR A 33 7.54 11.02 -6.49
C TYR A 33 8.12 10.09 -7.56
N ARG A 34 8.78 10.63 -8.60
CA ARG A 34 9.41 9.85 -9.69
C ARG A 34 10.37 8.74 -9.24
N PHE A 35 10.91 8.84 -8.03
CA PHE A 35 11.79 7.82 -7.44
C PHE A 35 11.07 6.49 -7.16
N LEU A 36 9.73 6.49 -7.12
CA LEU A 36 8.91 5.29 -6.94
C LEU A 36 8.86 4.41 -8.20
N GLY A 37 9.28 4.93 -9.36
CA GLY A 37 9.20 4.22 -10.64
C GLY A 37 7.78 4.17 -11.19
N THR A 38 7.40 3.06 -11.82
CA THR A 38 6.07 2.91 -12.42
C THR A 38 5.05 2.45 -11.38
N LEU A 39 4.08 3.31 -11.10
CA LEU A 39 2.88 2.95 -10.34
C LEU A 39 1.78 2.48 -11.29
N ILE A 40 0.99 1.50 -10.84
CA ILE A 40 -0.26 1.14 -11.53
C ILE A 40 -1.40 2.04 -11.08
N ALA A 41 -2.43 2.13 -11.91
CA ALA A 41 -3.75 2.61 -11.50
C ALA A 41 -4.59 1.38 -11.10
N PRO A 42 -4.78 1.09 -9.80
CA PRO A 42 -5.60 -0.03 -9.37
C PRO A 42 -7.09 0.21 -9.71
N ASN A 43 -7.86 -0.86 -9.81
CA ASN A 43 -9.31 -0.77 -10.02
C ASN A 43 -10.00 -0.07 -8.84
N ILE A 44 -9.49 -0.31 -7.64
CA ILE A 44 -9.94 0.34 -6.39
C ILE A 44 -8.68 0.72 -5.61
N ALA A 45 -8.67 1.93 -5.06
CA ALA A 45 -7.76 2.32 -4.00
C ALA A 45 -8.52 3.14 -2.96
N GLU A 46 -8.49 2.67 -1.72
CA GLU A 46 -9.21 3.27 -0.60
C GLU A 46 -8.24 3.60 0.52
N ALA A 47 -8.26 4.87 0.93
CA ALA A 47 -7.68 5.33 2.18
C ALA A 47 -8.77 5.25 3.26
N ARG A 48 -8.64 4.28 4.17
CA ARG A 48 -9.50 4.16 5.36
C ARG A 48 -8.72 4.63 6.59
N ASP A 49 -9.44 4.86 7.68
CA ASP A 49 -8.85 5.39 8.93
C ASP A 49 -7.73 4.50 9.49
N ASP A 50 -7.86 3.18 9.35
CA ASP A 50 -6.93 2.20 9.92
C ASP A 50 -6.11 1.43 8.87
N ARG A 51 -6.34 1.67 7.57
CA ARG A 51 -5.70 0.90 6.49
C ARG A 51 -5.77 1.55 5.12
N PHE A 52 -4.80 1.21 4.29
CA PHE A 52 -4.87 1.36 2.85
C PHE A 52 -5.32 0.04 2.20
N VAL A 53 -6.26 0.10 1.26
CA VAL A 53 -6.69 -1.07 0.47
C VAL A 53 -6.55 -0.75 -1.01
N ALA A 54 -5.97 -1.68 -1.78
CA ALA A 54 -5.92 -1.59 -3.24
C ALA A 54 -6.32 -2.91 -3.87
N ALA A 55 -7.14 -2.88 -4.93
CA ALA A 55 -7.51 -4.06 -5.71
C ALA A 55 -7.13 -3.88 -7.18
N PHE A 56 -6.48 -4.87 -7.76
CA PHE A 56 -5.99 -4.84 -9.14
C PHE A 56 -5.77 -6.24 -9.70
N ASP A 57 -5.71 -6.34 -11.03
CA ASP A 57 -5.39 -7.58 -11.72
C ASP A 57 -3.88 -7.73 -11.92
N LEU A 58 -3.29 -8.79 -11.37
CA LEU A 58 -1.93 -9.21 -11.70
C LEU A 58 -1.92 -10.07 -12.96
N PHE A 59 -1.00 -9.79 -13.87
CA PHE A 59 -0.80 -10.57 -15.09
C PHE A 59 0.59 -11.20 -15.14
N ASP A 60 0.65 -12.49 -15.48
CA ASP A 60 1.89 -13.20 -15.82
C ASP A 60 3.04 -13.04 -14.81
N GLN A 61 2.70 -12.97 -13.51
CA GLN A 61 3.65 -12.78 -12.39
C GLN A 61 4.49 -11.48 -12.48
N ARG A 62 4.00 -10.47 -13.18
CA ARG A 62 4.63 -9.15 -13.19
C ARG A 62 4.56 -8.52 -11.80
N ARG A 63 5.64 -7.81 -11.46
CA ARG A 63 5.68 -6.97 -10.28
C ARG A 63 4.94 -5.68 -10.58
N GLU A 64 3.93 -5.39 -9.78
CA GLU A 64 3.21 -4.11 -9.81
C GLU A 64 3.50 -3.32 -8.54
N THR A 65 3.37 -1.99 -8.63
CA THR A 65 3.63 -1.09 -7.50
C THR A 65 2.44 -0.15 -7.30
N VAL A 66 1.97 -0.08 -6.06
CA VAL A 66 1.01 0.93 -5.57
C VAL A 66 1.68 1.73 -4.47
N ALA A 67 1.28 2.99 -4.30
CA ALA A 67 1.87 3.85 -3.28
C ALA A 67 0.83 4.79 -2.68
N TYR A 68 1.03 5.14 -1.42
CA TYR A 68 0.25 6.11 -0.68
C TYR A 68 1.17 6.88 0.27
N MET A 69 0.78 8.10 0.62
CA MET A 69 1.51 8.97 1.53
C MET A 69 0.85 8.96 2.90
N VAL A 70 1.67 8.96 3.94
CA VAL A 70 1.21 9.06 5.33
C VAL A 70 1.79 10.29 6.01
N ARG A 71 1.03 10.86 6.95
CA ARG A 71 1.49 11.89 7.88
C ARG A 71 1.58 11.31 9.28
N VAL A 72 2.62 11.72 10.01
CA VAL A 72 2.74 11.46 11.44
C VAL A 72 1.88 12.43 12.21
N VAL A 73 0.95 11.90 13.02
CA VAL A 73 0.03 12.72 13.81
C VAL A 73 0.34 12.62 15.30
N THR A 74 0.48 11.39 15.81
CA THR A 74 0.70 11.14 17.24
C THR A 74 2.10 10.55 17.47
N PRO A 75 3.01 11.25 18.19
CA PRO A 75 4.29 10.68 18.60
C PRO A 75 4.11 9.49 19.55
N GLY A 76 4.98 8.48 19.41
CA GLY A 76 4.93 7.28 20.23
C GLY A 76 5.60 6.09 19.55
N THR A 77 5.52 4.93 20.21
CA THR A 77 5.97 3.65 19.67
C THR A 77 4.76 2.78 19.41
N PHE A 78 4.58 2.37 18.16
CA PHE A 78 3.40 1.62 17.72
C PHE A 78 3.80 0.33 16.99
N THR A 79 2.91 -0.65 17.03
CA THR A 79 3.01 -1.82 16.15
C THR A 79 2.76 -1.38 14.72
N MET A 80 3.64 -1.79 13.82
CA MET A 80 3.44 -1.74 12.36
C MET A 80 3.03 -3.13 11.90
N PRO A 81 1.76 -3.34 11.56
CA PRO A 81 1.31 -4.62 11.02
C PRO A 81 2.02 -4.93 9.70
N GLY A 82 2.13 -6.22 9.39
CA GLY A 82 2.56 -6.65 8.05
C GLY A 82 1.44 -6.47 7.03
N VAL A 83 1.80 -5.99 5.84
CA VAL A 83 0.94 -5.87 4.65
C VAL A 83 0.49 -7.26 4.22
N VAL A 84 -0.78 -7.40 3.86
CA VAL A 84 -1.37 -8.64 3.33
C VAL A 84 -1.73 -8.43 1.86
N ALA A 85 -1.43 -9.43 1.02
CA ALA A 85 -1.90 -9.51 -0.35
C ALA A 85 -2.52 -10.89 -0.60
N GLU A 86 -3.74 -10.96 -1.13
CA GLU A 86 -4.48 -12.21 -1.32
C GLU A 86 -5.26 -12.25 -2.66
N ASP A 87 -5.38 -13.44 -3.25
CA ASP A 87 -6.27 -13.67 -4.40
C ASP A 87 -7.72 -13.61 -3.91
N MET A 88 -8.51 -12.71 -4.51
CA MET A 88 -9.88 -12.42 -4.09
C MET A 88 -10.84 -13.61 -4.21
N TYR A 89 -10.53 -14.61 -5.05
CA TYR A 89 -11.37 -15.79 -5.24
C TYR A 89 -10.69 -17.09 -4.81
N LYS A 90 -9.44 -17.02 -4.32
CA LYS A 90 -8.67 -18.17 -3.81
C LYS A 90 -7.86 -17.75 -2.58
N PRO A 91 -8.50 -17.56 -1.40
CA PRO A 91 -7.86 -16.98 -0.22
C PRO A 91 -6.68 -17.79 0.34
N ASP A 92 -6.60 -19.09 0.02
CA ASP A 92 -5.42 -19.92 0.35
C ASP A 92 -4.14 -19.47 -0.39
N THR A 93 -4.27 -18.61 -1.41
CA THR A 93 -3.16 -17.96 -2.12
C THR A 93 -2.98 -16.54 -1.58
N PHE A 94 -2.06 -16.39 -0.63
CA PHE A 94 -1.77 -15.10 -0.03
C PHE A 94 -0.27 -14.93 0.27
N ALA A 95 0.12 -13.69 0.53
CA ALA A 95 1.42 -13.33 1.06
C ALA A 95 1.25 -12.26 2.16
N ARG A 96 2.14 -12.28 3.14
CA ARG A 96 2.15 -11.30 4.21
C ARG A 96 3.58 -10.89 4.55
N THR A 97 3.82 -9.59 4.73
CA THR A 97 5.11 -9.10 5.23
C THR A 97 5.22 -9.28 6.75
N ILE A 98 6.44 -9.23 7.29
CA ILE A 98 6.62 -9.33 8.75
C ILE A 98 6.06 -8.09 9.46
N SER A 99 5.47 -8.28 10.64
CA SER A 99 5.14 -7.16 11.52
C SER A 99 6.41 -6.59 12.16
N ARG A 100 6.42 -5.28 12.40
CA ARG A 100 7.53 -4.54 12.97
C ARG A 100 7.02 -3.57 14.05
N THR A 101 7.94 -2.88 14.69
CA THR A 101 7.64 -1.74 15.57
C THR A 101 8.19 -0.48 14.92
N ILE A 102 7.43 0.61 15.01
CA ILE A 102 7.85 1.92 14.54
C ILE A 102 7.78 2.91 15.70
N THR A 103 8.85 3.70 15.86
CA THR A 103 8.90 4.81 16.80
C THR A 103 8.86 6.10 16.01
N VAL A 104 7.91 6.97 16.35
CA VAL A 104 7.76 8.28 15.73
C VAL A 104 7.92 9.35 16.80
N SER A 105 8.86 10.26 16.55
CA SER A 105 9.13 11.40 17.41
C SER A 105 8.66 12.69 16.74
N LYS A 106 8.15 13.63 17.53
CA LYS A 106 7.99 15.01 17.07
C LYS A 106 9.40 15.56 16.82
N ARG A 107 9.63 16.16 15.65
CA ARG A 107 10.86 16.92 15.40
C ARG A 107 10.91 18.17 16.26
#